data_AF-A0AAV3YEK7-F1
#
_entry.id   AF-A0AAV3YEK7-F1
#
_cell.length_a   1.000
_cell.length_b   1.000
_cell.length_c   1.000
_cell.angle_alpha   90.00
_cell.angle_beta   90.00
_cell.angle_gamma   90.00
#
_symmetry.space_group_name_H-M   'P 1'
#
loop_
_entity.id
_entity.type
_entity.pdbx_description
1 polymer ?
#
loop_
_entity_poly.entity_id
_entity_poly.type
_entity_poly.pdbx_seq_one_letter_code
_entity_poly.pdbx_strand_id
1 'polypeptide(L)'
;MTSEHATQSAALSAELESVKIEIPKIQDVKLVAAVPQLVRTEIYKTEHKQVAVTCLFQPGYPEVHLVTEIKSKTLGYKFLEGLAKICDNEAKKHIGKPQVVHIVQFVSNFIDENPLCVCADEISNIKGKLSLANDEVKLKQKTSQVVIKICQEEYFISLKLTIPDDYPLTQVVPDISEHNFPEFLRINFQAQATELARQCVQPPLKKKPKDPPFVPKPSLQPVVEYLIDCVKKYPLETCRLCHERALPVDPTNESATRGKHRVEKVYCGHLFHLICLHKHMKTPPFSEGKFCPACGKQIFHEKFKVSAKVLEDRWAHKQAKQRELEEVVDFLD
;
A
#
# COMPACT_ATOMS: atom_id res chain seq x y z
N MET A 1 -12.11 57.36 19.49
CA MET A 1 -11.50 56.06 19.84
C MET A 1 -12.45 55.09 20.57
N THR A 2 -13.74 55.40 20.71
CA THR A 2 -14.67 54.61 21.57
C THR A 2 -15.76 53.85 20.81
N SER A 3 -16.01 54.14 19.53
CA SER A 3 -17.06 53.46 18.76
C SER A 3 -16.58 52.13 18.13
N GLU A 4 -15.43 52.10 17.47
CA GLU A 4 -14.93 50.91 16.74
C GLU A 4 -14.63 49.70 17.64
N HIS A 5 -14.05 49.93 18.83
CA HIS A 5 -13.82 48.88 19.82
C HIS A 5 -15.11 48.30 20.40
N ALA A 6 -16.17 49.10 20.51
CA ALA A 6 -17.47 48.65 21.01
C ALA A 6 -18.19 47.79 19.97
N THR A 7 -18.12 48.15 18.68
CA THR A 7 -18.70 47.36 17.59
C THR A 7 -17.96 46.05 17.37
N GLN A 8 -16.63 46.03 17.48
CA GLN A 8 -15.81 44.81 17.43
C GLN A 8 -16.14 43.84 18.57
N SER A 9 -16.29 44.36 19.80
CA SER A 9 -16.69 43.56 20.96
C SER A 9 -18.10 42.96 20.81
N ALA A 10 -19.04 43.70 20.21
CA ALA A 10 -20.41 43.25 20.00
C ALA A 10 -20.55 42.19 18.89
N ALA A 11 -19.80 42.35 17.79
CA ALA A 11 -19.77 41.37 16.70
C ALA A 11 -19.17 40.03 17.17
N LEU A 12 -18.09 40.10 17.96
CA LEU A 12 -17.45 38.92 18.54
C LEU A 12 -18.33 38.23 19.58
N SER A 13 -19.03 38.98 20.45
CA SER A 13 -19.96 38.38 21.41
C SER A 13 -21.17 37.73 20.73
N ALA A 14 -21.72 38.37 19.69
CA ALA A 14 -22.81 37.80 18.90
C ALA A 14 -22.40 36.51 18.17
N GLU A 15 -21.18 36.44 17.64
CA GLU A 15 -20.66 35.21 17.04
C GLU A 15 -20.38 34.11 18.08
N LEU A 16 -19.91 34.45 19.28
CA LEU A 16 -19.75 33.46 20.34
C LEU A 16 -21.10 32.87 20.79
N GLU A 17 -22.16 33.67 20.79
CA GLU A 17 -23.52 33.19 21.04
C GLU A 17 -24.05 32.32 19.91
N SER A 18 -23.85 32.72 18.64
CA SER A 18 -24.24 31.91 17.49
C SER A 18 -23.48 30.57 17.47
N VAL A 19 -22.18 30.58 17.74
CA VAL A 19 -21.32 29.39 17.86
C VAL A 19 -21.85 28.41 18.91
N LYS A 20 -22.28 28.89 20.08
CA LYS A 20 -22.84 28.03 21.14
C LYS A 20 -24.16 27.37 20.73
N ILE A 21 -24.91 27.96 19.80
CA ILE A 21 -26.20 27.45 19.34
C ILE A 21 -26.04 26.58 18.09
N GLU A 22 -25.18 26.98 17.14
CA GLU A 22 -25.07 26.37 15.82
C GLU A 22 -24.10 25.20 15.78
N ILE A 23 -22.96 25.26 16.48
CA ILE A 23 -21.96 24.18 16.45
C ILE A 23 -22.51 22.85 16.99
N PRO A 24 -23.27 22.82 18.11
CA PRO A 24 -23.87 21.58 18.59
C PRO A 24 -24.93 20.98 17.65
N LYS A 25 -25.44 21.76 16.67
CA LYS A 25 -26.36 21.25 15.64
C LYS A 25 -25.63 20.55 14.50
N ILE A 26 -24.32 20.76 14.36
CA ILE A 26 -23.51 20.09 13.34
C ILE A 26 -23.26 18.65 13.80
N GLN A 27 -23.60 17.69 12.94
CA GLN A 27 -23.41 16.27 13.23
C GLN A 27 -21.92 15.97 13.44
N ASP A 28 -21.62 15.12 14.43
CA ASP A 28 -20.26 14.67 14.77
C ASP A 28 -19.32 15.76 15.31
N VAL A 29 -19.83 16.94 15.68
CA VAL A 29 -19.02 18.04 16.21
C VAL A 29 -19.35 18.30 17.68
N LYS A 30 -18.31 18.40 18.50
CA LYS A 30 -18.38 18.77 19.91
C LYS A 30 -17.69 20.11 20.13
N LEU A 31 -18.40 21.07 20.71
CA LEU A 31 -17.82 22.31 21.19
C LEU A 31 -17.05 22.06 22.50
N VAL A 32 -15.76 22.37 22.52
CA VAL A 32 -14.89 22.19 23.70
C VAL A 32 -14.72 23.51 24.46
N ALA A 33 -14.47 24.59 23.73
CA ALA A 33 -14.31 25.91 24.32
C ALA A 33 -14.83 26.98 23.34
N ALA A 34 -15.52 27.99 23.88
CA ALA A 34 -15.90 29.19 23.16
C ALA A 34 -15.61 30.39 24.06
N VAL A 35 -14.41 30.95 23.91
CA VAL A 35 -13.92 32.10 24.67
C VAL A 35 -13.52 33.23 23.71
N PRO A 36 -13.44 34.49 24.18
CA PRO A 36 -13.14 35.63 23.31
C PRO A 36 -11.81 35.55 22.55
N GLN A 37 -10.86 34.76 23.05
CA GLN A 37 -9.56 34.55 22.40
C GLN A 37 -9.60 33.44 21.35
N LEU A 38 -10.43 32.41 21.57
CA LEU A 38 -10.45 31.23 20.71
C LEU A 38 -11.76 30.45 20.81
N VAL A 39 -12.10 29.78 19.71
CA VAL A 39 -13.11 28.72 19.69
C VAL A 39 -12.43 27.41 19.37
N ARG A 40 -12.63 26.40 20.20
CA ARG A 40 -12.13 25.04 19.96
C ARG A 40 -13.28 24.07 19.83
N THR A 41 -13.26 23.33 18.73
CA THR A 41 -14.21 22.25 18.41
C THR A 41 -13.46 20.95 18.14
N GLU A 42 -14.12 19.83 18.41
CA GLU A 42 -13.61 18.50 18.09
C GLU A 42 -14.62 17.81 17.18
N ILE A 43 -14.15 17.35 16.02
CA ILE A 43 -14.93 16.67 14.99
C ILE A 43 -14.57 15.18 15.06
N TYR A 44 -15.58 14.33 15.25
CA TYR A 44 -15.46 12.90 15.53
C TYR A 44 -16.23 12.06 14.50
N LYS A 45 -15.61 11.75 13.36
CA LYS A 45 -16.26 10.93 12.31
C LYS A 45 -16.10 9.43 12.56
N THR A 46 -14.86 8.99 12.82
CA THR A 46 -14.54 7.60 13.18
C THR A 46 -13.43 7.59 14.23
N GLU A 47 -13.02 6.42 14.73
CA GLU A 47 -11.87 6.32 15.66
C GLU A 47 -10.58 6.91 15.09
N HIS A 48 -10.42 6.84 13.75
CA HIS A 48 -9.22 7.28 13.06
C HIS A 48 -9.41 8.59 12.26
N LYS A 49 -10.62 9.12 12.18
CA LYS A 49 -10.95 10.42 11.59
C LYS A 49 -11.45 11.38 12.68
N GLN A 50 -10.51 11.84 13.52
CA GLN A 50 -10.80 12.77 14.62
C GLN A 50 -9.90 13.99 14.52
N VAL A 51 -10.49 15.18 14.61
CA VAL A 51 -9.77 16.44 14.42
C VAL A 51 -10.24 17.48 15.43
N ALA A 52 -9.28 18.10 16.12
CA ALA A 52 -9.51 19.28 16.94
C ALA A 52 -9.21 20.54 16.11
N VAL A 53 -10.23 21.35 15.87
CA VAL A 53 -10.14 22.63 15.16
C VAL A 53 -10.16 23.75 16.18
N THR A 54 -9.11 24.59 16.17
CA THR A 54 -8.99 25.77 17.03
C THR A 54 -8.96 27.01 16.14
N CYS A 55 -10.01 27.82 16.24
CA CYS A 55 -10.11 29.10 15.56
C CYS A 55 -9.61 30.19 16.53
N LEU A 56 -8.57 30.91 16.14
CA LEU A 56 -7.96 31.98 16.92
C LEU A 56 -8.42 33.33 16.36
N PHE A 57 -9.03 34.16 17.22
CA PHE A 57 -9.44 35.51 16.84
C PHE A 57 -8.22 36.45 16.85
N GLN A 58 -8.00 37.14 15.73
CA GLN A 58 -6.91 38.11 15.61
C GLN A 58 -7.36 39.51 16.05
N PRO A 59 -6.45 40.38 16.51
CA PRO A 59 -6.75 41.79 16.75
C PRO A 59 -7.27 42.45 15.46
N GLY A 60 -8.48 43.03 15.50
CA GLY A 60 -9.14 43.60 14.31
C GLY A 60 -10.17 42.70 13.64
N TYR A 61 -10.46 41.52 14.20
CA TYR A 61 -11.62 40.72 13.80
C TYR A 61 -12.94 41.51 14.00
N PRO A 62 -13.92 41.47 13.08
CA PRO A 62 -14.06 40.58 11.90
C PRO A 62 -13.47 41.10 10.58
N GLU A 63 -12.78 42.25 10.58
CA GLU A 63 -12.14 42.82 9.37
C GLU A 63 -10.87 42.07 8.96
N VAL A 64 -10.30 41.32 9.91
CA VAL A 64 -9.21 40.37 9.69
C VAL A 64 -9.76 38.95 9.73
N HIS A 65 -9.21 38.06 8.90
CA HIS A 65 -9.58 36.64 8.90
C HIS A 65 -9.12 35.94 10.18
N LEU A 66 -9.86 34.93 10.60
CA LEU A 66 -9.43 34.05 11.69
C LEU A 66 -8.24 33.19 11.25
N VAL A 67 -7.43 32.77 12.22
CA VAL A 67 -6.35 31.80 12.01
C VAL A 67 -6.80 30.45 12.50
N THR A 68 -6.66 29.42 11.67
CA THR A 68 -7.12 28.06 11.99
C THR A 68 -5.95 27.16 12.36
N GLU A 69 -5.92 26.66 13.59
CA GLU A 69 -5.04 25.57 13.99
C GLU A 69 -5.79 24.24 14.00
N ILE A 70 -5.23 23.21 13.36
CA ILE A 70 -5.85 21.90 13.26
C ILE A 70 -4.90 20.84 13.83
N LYS A 71 -5.39 20.06 14.80
CA LYS A 71 -4.62 19.00 15.47
C LYS A 71 -5.39 17.68 15.42
N SER A 72 -4.68 16.58 15.20
CA SER A 72 -5.25 15.22 15.24
C SER A 72 -4.25 14.28 15.89
N LYS A 73 -4.76 13.20 16.51
CA LYS A 73 -3.93 12.11 17.04
C LYS A 73 -3.63 11.05 15.98
N THR A 74 -4.41 11.01 14.90
CA THR A 74 -4.42 9.90 13.93
C THR A 74 -4.06 10.35 12.52
N LEU A 75 -4.36 11.59 12.14
CA LEU A 75 -4.04 12.13 10.82
C LEU A 75 -2.62 12.71 10.76
N GLY A 76 -2.01 12.61 9.58
CA GLY A 76 -0.63 13.06 9.34
C GLY A 76 -0.44 14.57 9.45
N TYR A 77 0.68 15.00 10.03
CA TYR A 77 0.99 16.41 10.27
C TYR A 77 0.95 17.27 9.00
N LYS A 78 1.54 16.78 7.90
CA LYS A 78 1.57 17.51 6.60
C LYS A 78 0.17 17.74 6.04
N PHE A 79 -0.74 16.77 6.21
CA PHE A 79 -2.13 16.92 5.79
C PHE A 79 -2.83 18.00 6.62
N LEU A 80 -2.64 17.99 7.95
CA LEU A 80 -3.25 18.98 8.85
C LEU A 80 -2.76 20.40 8.56
N GLU A 81 -1.46 20.58 8.29
CA GLU A 81 -0.89 21.87 7.91
C GLU A 81 -1.45 22.37 6.56
N GLY A 82 -1.61 21.47 5.59
CA GLY A 82 -2.26 21.77 4.32
C GLY A 82 -3.72 22.17 4.50
N LEU A 83 -4.46 21.46 5.34
CA LEU A 83 -5.86 21.75 5.64
C LEU A 83 -6.04 23.08 6.36
N ALA A 84 -5.16 23.41 7.31
CA ALA A 84 -5.15 24.70 7.99
C ALA A 84 -4.97 25.85 7.00
N LYS A 85 -4.02 25.74 6.06
CA LYS A 85 -3.81 26.74 5.00
C LYS A 85 -5.02 26.92 4.08
N ILE A 86 -5.74 25.83 3.78
CA ILE A 86 -6.98 25.88 3.00
C ILE A 86 -8.07 26.59 3.79
N CYS A 87 -8.20 26.31 5.10
CA CYS A 87 -9.16 26.97 5.98
C CYS A 87 -8.88 28.48 6.09
N ASP A 88 -7.62 28.89 6.21
CA ASP A 88 -7.24 30.31 6.27
C ASP A 88 -7.60 31.04 4.96
N ASN A 89 -7.51 30.36 3.82
CA ASN A 89 -7.95 30.92 2.54
C ASN A 89 -9.48 30.98 2.41
N GLU A 90 -10.20 30.03 2.98
CA GLU A 90 -11.66 30.07 3.05
C GLU A 90 -12.14 31.20 3.96
N ALA A 91 -11.48 31.39 5.11
CA ALA A 91 -11.78 32.46 6.07
C ALA A 91 -11.67 33.86 5.43
N LYS A 92 -10.70 34.08 4.53
CA LYS A 92 -10.56 35.33 3.77
C LYS A 92 -11.78 35.69 2.92
N LYS A 93 -12.59 34.71 2.50
CA LYS A 93 -13.83 34.97 1.72
C LYS A 93 -14.96 35.52 2.59
N HIS A 94 -14.85 35.37 3.91
CA HIS A 94 -15.87 35.72 4.89
C HIS A 94 -15.45 36.91 5.77
N ILE A 95 -14.51 37.74 5.31
CA ILE A 95 -14.13 38.98 5.99
C ILE A 95 -15.37 39.88 6.17
N GLY A 96 -15.53 40.43 7.37
CA GLY A 96 -16.68 41.26 7.76
C GLY A 96 -17.94 40.47 8.14
N LYS A 97 -17.91 39.12 8.12
CA LYS A 97 -18.99 38.23 8.58
C LYS A 97 -18.50 37.29 9.67
N PRO A 98 -19.39 36.61 10.41
CA PRO A 98 -19.03 35.49 11.27
C PRO A 98 -18.37 34.38 10.44
N GLN A 99 -17.23 33.86 10.91
CA GLN A 99 -16.39 32.92 10.15
C GLN A 99 -16.34 31.53 10.81
N VAL A 100 -16.48 31.44 12.14
CA VAL A 100 -16.19 30.20 12.89
C VAL A 100 -17.07 29.03 12.45
N VAL A 101 -18.39 29.23 12.36
CA VAL A 101 -19.33 28.15 11.97
C VAL A 101 -19.06 27.68 10.54
N HIS A 102 -18.76 28.61 9.62
CA HIS A 102 -18.42 28.29 8.24
C HIS A 102 -17.15 27.44 8.15
N ILE A 103 -16.11 27.78 8.91
CA ILE A 103 -14.85 27.01 8.92
C ILE A 103 -15.06 25.63 9.52
N VAL A 104 -15.78 25.51 10.65
CA VAL A 104 -16.04 24.20 11.26
C VAL A 104 -16.87 23.30 10.34
N GLN A 105 -17.89 23.85 9.68
CA GLN A 105 -18.67 23.12 8.68
C GLN A 105 -17.82 22.73 7.47
N PHE A 106 -16.95 23.64 7.00
CA PHE A 106 -16.03 23.38 5.90
C PHE A 106 -15.08 22.22 6.23
N VAL A 107 -14.48 22.21 7.43
CA VAL A 107 -13.58 21.13 7.86
C VAL A 107 -14.33 19.80 7.96
N SER A 108 -15.53 19.79 8.55
CA SER A 108 -16.35 18.58 8.63
C SER A 108 -16.64 18.02 7.24
N ASN A 109 -17.14 18.86 6.33
CA ASN A 109 -17.45 18.46 4.95
C ASN A 109 -16.20 18.00 4.19
N PHE A 110 -15.07 18.67 4.40
CA PHE A 110 -13.81 18.32 3.74
C PHE A 110 -13.33 16.93 4.15
N ILE A 111 -13.46 16.55 5.43
CA ILE A 111 -13.10 15.21 5.91
C ILE A 111 -14.02 14.15 5.29
N ASP A 112 -15.31 14.44 5.17
CA ASP A 112 -16.30 13.53 4.57
C ASP A 112 -16.05 13.34 3.06
N GLU A 113 -15.67 14.40 2.35
CA GLU A 113 -15.35 14.35 0.91
C GLU A 113 -13.98 13.73 0.60
N ASN A 114 -13.07 13.66 1.59
CA ASN A 114 -11.70 13.18 1.42
C ASN A 114 -11.39 11.98 2.33
N PRO A 115 -11.99 10.80 2.09
CA PRO A 115 -11.78 9.61 2.93
C PRO A 115 -10.33 9.13 2.95
N LEU A 116 -9.53 9.44 1.92
CA LEU A 116 -8.11 9.05 1.84
C LEU A 116 -7.20 9.84 2.79
N CYS A 117 -7.71 10.82 3.54
CA CYS A 117 -6.91 11.59 4.51
C CYS A 117 -6.24 10.70 5.56
N VAL A 118 -6.84 9.57 5.93
CA VAL A 118 -6.32 8.62 6.93
C VAL A 118 -5.01 7.95 6.49
N CYS A 119 -4.80 7.79 5.19
CA CYS A 119 -3.61 7.17 4.61
C CYS A 119 -2.74 8.16 3.82
N ALA A 120 -2.89 9.47 4.06
CA ALA A 120 -2.17 10.51 3.32
C ALA A 120 -0.64 10.36 3.40
N ASP A 121 -0.12 9.97 4.57
CA ASP A 121 1.32 9.74 4.77
C ASP A 121 1.81 8.52 3.98
N GLU A 122 1.07 7.40 4.01
CA GLU A 122 1.38 6.20 3.23
C GLU A 122 1.37 6.50 1.72
N ILE A 123 0.37 7.24 1.24
CA ILE A 123 0.29 7.67 -0.16
C ILE A 123 1.50 8.53 -0.54
N SER A 124 1.92 9.43 0.35
CA SER A 124 3.08 10.29 0.10
C SER A 124 4.38 9.48 0.03
N ASN A 125 4.54 8.48 0.90
CA ASN A 125 5.68 7.57 0.88
C ASN A 125 5.70 6.70 -0.39
N ILE A 126 4.55 6.18 -0.79
CA ILE A 126 4.39 5.40 -2.03
C ILE A 126 4.78 6.24 -3.25
N LYS A 127 4.29 7.48 -3.35
CA LYS A 127 4.67 8.41 -4.43
C LYS A 127 6.18 8.67 -4.47
N GLY A 128 6.83 8.74 -3.31
CA GLY A 128 8.29 8.88 -3.24
C GLY A 128 9.06 7.68 -3.81
N LYS A 129 8.51 6.46 -3.69
CA LYS A 129 9.13 5.23 -4.21
C LYS A 129 8.89 4.98 -5.70
N LEU A 130 7.81 5.54 -6.24
CA LEU A 130 7.47 5.45 -7.66
C LEU A 130 8.25 6.52 -8.44
N SER A 131 9.52 6.23 -8.72
CA SER A 131 10.46 7.20 -9.33
C SER A 131 10.65 7.02 -10.85
N LEU A 132 10.00 6.03 -11.47
CA LEU A 132 10.10 5.80 -12.92
C LEU A 132 9.06 6.61 -13.68
N ALA A 133 9.44 7.19 -14.83
CA ALA A 133 8.62 8.12 -15.61
C ALA A 133 7.24 7.56 -16.05
N ASN A 134 7.09 6.24 -16.07
CA ASN A 134 5.86 5.56 -16.49
C ASN A 134 4.98 5.09 -15.31
N ASP A 135 5.41 5.32 -14.07
CA ASP A 135 4.61 4.98 -12.89
C ASP A 135 3.55 6.07 -12.66
N GLU A 136 2.31 5.66 -12.38
CA GLU A 136 1.20 6.60 -12.15
C GLU A 136 0.48 6.30 -10.83
N VAL A 137 0.09 7.36 -10.09
CA VAL A 137 -0.77 7.26 -8.91
C VAL A 137 -1.98 8.18 -9.09
N LYS A 138 -3.18 7.59 -9.17
CA LYS A 138 -4.46 8.30 -9.27
C LYS A 138 -5.27 8.09 -7.99
N LEU A 139 -5.66 9.19 -7.35
CA LEU A 139 -6.46 9.18 -6.13
C LEU A 139 -7.92 9.43 -6.48
N LYS A 140 -8.81 8.50 -6.13
CA LYS A 140 -10.26 8.62 -6.31
C LYS A 140 -10.92 8.79 -4.94
N GLN A 141 -11.09 10.04 -4.51
CA GLN A 141 -11.66 10.37 -3.20
C GLN A 141 -13.11 9.86 -3.06
N LYS A 142 -13.97 10.10 -4.06
CA LYS A 142 -15.39 9.72 -4.01
C LYS A 142 -15.65 8.22 -3.84
N THR A 143 -14.76 7.37 -4.35
CA THR A 143 -14.90 5.91 -4.25
C THR A 143 -13.94 5.30 -3.22
N SER A 144 -13.23 6.13 -2.44
CA SER A 144 -12.19 5.70 -1.50
C SER A 144 -11.19 4.72 -2.13
N GLN A 145 -10.71 5.04 -3.33
CA GLN A 145 -9.84 4.17 -4.11
C GLN A 145 -8.51 4.84 -4.47
N VAL A 146 -7.43 4.07 -4.38
CA VAL A 146 -6.10 4.44 -4.87
C VAL A 146 -5.76 3.52 -6.04
N VAL A 147 -5.55 4.12 -7.21
CA VAL A 147 -5.17 3.40 -8.43
C VAL A 147 -3.70 3.66 -8.71
N ILE A 148 -2.90 2.60 -8.79
CA ILE A 148 -1.45 2.67 -8.98
C ILE A 148 -1.10 1.86 -10.22
N LYS A 149 -0.38 2.47 -11.14
CA LYS A 149 0.24 1.79 -12.27
C LYS A 149 1.73 1.73 -12.04
N ILE A 150 2.28 0.52 -12.04
CA ILE A 150 3.70 0.27 -11.84
C ILE A 150 4.24 -0.35 -13.14
N CYS A 151 5.29 0.24 -13.69
CA CYS A 151 5.89 -0.20 -14.95
C CYS A 151 7.36 -0.58 -14.75
N GLN A 152 7.83 -1.62 -15.43
CA GLN A 152 9.24 -1.98 -15.51
C GLN A 152 9.54 -2.53 -16.90
N GLU A 153 10.34 -1.80 -17.67
CA GLU A 153 10.54 -2.07 -19.10
C GLU A 153 9.17 -2.22 -19.81
N GLU A 154 8.93 -3.31 -20.53
CA GLU A 154 7.65 -3.56 -21.20
C GLU A 154 6.58 -4.14 -20.26
N TYR A 155 6.93 -4.52 -19.03
CA TYR A 155 6.00 -5.10 -18.05
C TYR A 155 5.27 -4.03 -17.24
N PHE A 156 3.98 -4.25 -16.96
CA PHE A 156 3.19 -3.38 -16.11
C PHE A 156 2.15 -4.12 -15.27
N ILE A 157 1.77 -3.50 -14.15
CA ILE A 157 0.61 -3.86 -13.33
C ILE A 157 -0.16 -2.59 -12.99
N SER A 158 -1.47 -2.62 -13.23
CA SER A 158 -2.44 -1.65 -12.73
C SER A 158 -3.16 -2.24 -11.52
N LEU A 159 -2.95 -1.63 -10.36
CA LEU A 159 -3.50 -2.01 -9.07
C LEU A 159 -4.58 -1.02 -8.65
N LYS A 160 -5.72 -1.54 -8.19
CA LYS A 160 -6.78 -0.77 -7.53
C LYS A 160 -6.84 -1.20 -6.07
N LEU A 161 -6.72 -0.24 -5.16
CA LEU A 161 -6.83 -0.46 -3.72
C LEU A 161 -8.06 0.26 -3.23
N THR A 162 -8.98 -0.45 -2.57
CA THR A 162 -10.12 0.17 -1.89
C THR A 162 -9.82 0.29 -0.40
N ILE A 163 -9.95 1.51 0.11
CA ILE A 163 -9.68 1.86 1.51
C ILE A 163 -11.02 1.85 2.27
N PRO A 164 -11.18 1.00 3.29
CA PRO A 164 -12.40 0.96 4.10
C PRO A 164 -12.51 2.18 5.02
N ASP A 165 -13.73 2.51 5.46
CA ASP A 165 -13.97 3.69 6.30
C ASP A 165 -13.32 3.60 7.70
N ASP A 166 -13.22 2.38 8.24
CA ASP A 166 -12.62 2.08 9.54
C ASP A 166 -11.10 1.80 9.47
N TYR A 167 -10.44 2.18 8.37
CA TYR A 167 -8.99 2.01 8.23
C TYR A 167 -8.23 2.72 9.38
N PRO A 168 -7.18 2.11 9.99
CA PRO A 168 -6.52 0.85 9.67
C PRO A 168 -7.07 -0.40 10.39
N LEU A 169 -8.26 -0.35 11.03
CA LEU A 169 -8.86 -1.51 11.70
C LEU A 169 -9.38 -2.56 10.71
N THR A 170 -9.68 -2.15 9.48
CA THR A 170 -10.04 -3.04 8.38
C THR A 170 -8.97 -2.97 7.29
N GLN A 171 -8.61 -4.12 6.73
CA GLN A 171 -7.56 -4.23 5.71
C GLN A 171 -7.98 -3.56 4.39
N VAL A 172 -6.99 -3.06 3.65
CA VAL A 172 -7.21 -2.68 2.24
C VAL A 172 -7.49 -3.91 1.40
N VAL A 173 -8.32 -3.75 0.36
CA VAL A 173 -8.57 -4.79 -0.63
C VAL A 173 -7.75 -4.48 -1.88
N PRO A 174 -6.60 -5.14 -2.09
CA PRO A 174 -5.85 -5.03 -3.33
C PRO A 174 -6.57 -5.77 -4.46
N ASP A 175 -6.63 -5.17 -5.64
CA ASP A 175 -7.17 -5.78 -6.85
C ASP A 175 -6.29 -5.43 -8.05
N ILE A 176 -5.66 -6.43 -8.65
CA ILE A 176 -4.88 -6.26 -9.88
C ILE A 176 -5.84 -6.24 -11.06
N SER A 177 -6.13 -5.03 -11.58
CA SER A 177 -7.13 -4.85 -12.63
C SER A 177 -6.60 -5.10 -14.03
N GLU A 178 -5.34 -4.75 -14.30
CA GLU A 178 -4.70 -4.96 -15.62
C GLU A 178 -3.24 -5.35 -15.41
N HIS A 179 -2.71 -6.26 -16.24
CA HIS A 179 -1.33 -6.70 -16.20
C HIS A 179 -0.95 -7.36 -17.53
N ASN A 180 0.36 -7.49 -17.77
CA ASN A 180 0.92 -8.30 -18.85
C ASN A 180 1.90 -9.37 -18.35
N PHE A 181 1.92 -9.64 -17.04
CA PHE A 181 2.67 -10.74 -16.45
C PHE A 181 1.98 -12.09 -16.72
N PRO A 182 2.74 -13.20 -16.75
CA PRO A 182 2.19 -14.55 -16.74
C PRO A 182 1.16 -14.75 -15.62
N GLU A 183 0.07 -15.44 -15.92
CA GLU A 183 -1.10 -15.56 -15.04
C GLU A 183 -0.75 -16.13 -13.65
N PHE A 184 0.19 -17.08 -13.57
CA PHE A 184 0.62 -17.65 -12.30
C PHE A 184 1.31 -16.62 -11.39
N LEU A 185 2.04 -15.65 -11.96
CA LEU A 185 2.66 -14.57 -11.19
C LEU A 185 1.62 -13.60 -10.69
N ARG A 186 0.64 -13.22 -11.53
CA ARG A 186 -0.48 -12.38 -11.11
C ARG A 186 -1.23 -13.00 -9.93
N ILE A 187 -1.61 -14.27 -10.03
CA ILE A 187 -2.29 -14.99 -8.94
C ILE A 187 -1.43 -14.97 -7.67
N ASN A 188 -0.12 -15.20 -7.80
CA ASN A 188 0.78 -15.17 -6.66
C ASN A 188 0.90 -13.77 -6.03
N PHE A 189 1.03 -12.72 -6.84
CA PHE A 189 1.11 -11.33 -6.38
C PHE A 189 -0.16 -10.92 -5.66
N GLN A 190 -1.32 -11.24 -6.25
CA GLN A 190 -2.63 -10.98 -5.67
C GLN A 190 -2.80 -11.69 -4.31
N ALA A 191 -2.48 -12.98 -4.25
CA ALA A 191 -2.60 -13.77 -3.03
C ALA A 191 -1.64 -13.26 -1.93
N GLN A 192 -0.39 -12.94 -2.28
CA GLN A 192 0.59 -12.44 -1.32
C GLN A 192 0.26 -11.02 -0.84
N ALA A 193 -0.22 -10.15 -1.72
CA ALA A 193 -0.71 -8.82 -1.37
C ALA A 193 -1.90 -8.90 -0.40
N THR A 194 -2.84 -9.80 -0.66
CA THR A 194 -4.00 -10.03 0.22
C THR A 194 -3.56 -10.55 1.59
N GLU A 195 -2.61 -11.49 1.64
CA GLU A 195 -2.08 -12.01 2.91
C GLU A 195 -1.28 -10.96 3.68
N LEU A 196 -0.51 -10.10 3.00
CA LEU A 196 0.17 -8.97 3.66
C LEU A 196 -0.83 -7.99 4.27
N ALA A 197 -1.90 -7.64 3.54
CA ALA A 197 -2.97 -6.81 4.06
C ALA A 197 -3.61 -7.44 5.31
N ARG A 198 -3.82 -8.76 5.28
CA ARG A 198 -4.38 -9.53 6.41
C ARG A 198 -3.46 -9.51 7.62
N GLN A 199 -2.16 -9.65 7.45
CA GLN A 199 -1.19 -9.64 8.56
C GLN A 199 -1.08 -8.29 9.27
N CYS A 200 -1.42 -7.19 8.59
CA CYS A 200 -1.46 -5.87 9.20
C CYS A 200 -2.64 -5.68 10.14
N VAL A 201 -3.75 -6.41 9.94
CA VAL A 201 -5.03 -6.17 10.62
C VAL A 201 -5.49 -7.34 11.48
N GLN A 202 -5.10 -8.56 11.14
CA GLN A 202 -5.48 -9.77 11.86
C GLN A 202 -4.28 -10.38 12.58
N PRO A 203 -4.50 -10.98 13.75
CA PRO A 203 -3.44 -11.63 14.49
C PRO A 203 -2.85 -12.83 13.71
N PRO A 204 -1.61 -13.22 14.01
CA PRO A 204 -1.00 -14.42 13.47
C PRO A 204 -1.84 -15.66 13.79
N LEU A 205 -1.99 -16.57 12.82
CA LEU A 205 -2.72 -17.83 12.99
C LEU A 205 -2.10 -18.71 14.10
N LYS A 206 -0.78 -18.59 14.31
CA LYS A 206 -0.05 -19.27 15.39
C LYS A 206 0.53 -18.22 16.33
N LYS A 207 -0.15 -17.98 17.45
CA LYS A 207 0.32 -17.07 18.51
C LYS A 207 1.45 -17.74 19.30
N LYS A 208 2.56 -17.05 19.53
CA LYS A 208 3.54 -17.52 20.51
C LYS A 208 3.13 -17.03 21.91
N PRO A 209 3.33 -17.82 22.97
CA PRO A 209 2.87 -17.46 24.32
C PRO A 209 3.47 -16.17 24.90
N LYS A 210 4.60 -15.70 24.34
CA LYS A 210 5.33 -14.51 24.81
C LYS A 210 5.14 -13.28 23.93
N ASP A 211 4.34 -13.36 22.86
CA ASP A 211 4.16 -12.23 21.96
C ASP A 211 3.24 -11.17 22.60
N PRO A 212 3.52 -9.87 22.43
CA PRO A 212 2.65 -8.81 22.91
C PRO A 212 1.27 -8.86 22.22
N PRO A 213 0.24 -8.21 22.81
CA PRO A 213 -1.07 -8.10 22.17
C PRO A 213 -0.96 -7.54 20.76
N PHE A 214 -1.66 -8.16 19.82
CA PHE A 214 -1.70 -7.72 18.44
C PHE A 214 -2.40 -6.36 18.34
N VAL A 215 -1.77 -5.41 17.64
CA VAL A 215 -2.34 -4.09 17.37
C VAL A 215 -2.41 -3.91 15.85
N PRO A 216 -3.59 -3.57 15.29
CA PRO A 216 -3.73 -3.27 13.87
C PRO A 216 -2.79 -2.17 13.42
N LYS A 217 -2.24 -2.32 12.22
CA LYS A 217 -1.32 -1.37 11.60
C LYS A 217 -1.80 -1.02 10.19
N PRO A 218 -1.42 0.16 9.67
CA PRO A 218 -1.70 0.52 8.29
C PRO A 218 -1.15 -0.53 7.32
N SER A 219 -1.96 -0.91 6.33
CA SER A 219 -1.69 -1.99 5.39
C SER A 219 -1.42 -1.50 3.96
N LEU A 220 -1.74 -0.24 3.62
CA LEU A 220 -1.62 0.28 2.27
C LEU A 220 -0.16 0.28 1.80
N GLN A 221 0.75 0.84 2.61
CA GLN A 221 2.16 0.94 2.26
C GLN A 221 2.84 -0.44 2.13
N PRO A 222 2.74 -1.37 3.09
CA PRO A 222 3.36 -2.70 2.96
C PRO A 222 2.91 -3.48 1.71
N VAL A 223 1.62 -3.39 1.36
CA VAL A 223 1.06 -4.07 0.19
C VAL A 223 1.61 -3.49 -1.11
N VAL A 224 1.62 -2.17 -1.22
CA VAL A 224 2.11 -1.50 -2.43
C VAL A 224 3.61 -1.67 -2.59
N GLU A 225 4.39 -1.57 -1.51
CA GLU A 225 5.84 -1.80 -1.54
C GLU A 225 6.20 -3.19 -2.04
N TYR A 226 5.50 -4.22 -1.54
CA TYR A 226 5.68 -5.58 -2.03
C TYR A 226 5.43 -5.69 -3.54
N LEU A 227 4.38 -5.05 -4.05
CA LEU A 227 4.05 -5.09 -5.47
C LEU A 227 5.05 -4.30 -6.32
N ILE A 228 5.53 -3.14 -5.83
CA ILE A 228 6.62 -2.39 -6.45
C ILE A 228 7.86 -3.29 -6.56
N ASP A 229 8.28 -3.91 -5.45
CA ASP A 229 9.45 -4.79 -5.43
C ASP A 229 9.30 -5.95 -6.42
N CYS A 230 8.12 -6.56 -6.51
CA CYS A 230 7.85 -7.62 -7.47
C CYS A 230 7.97 -7.13 -8.92
N VAL A 231 7.27 -6.05 -9.28
CA VAL A 231 7.22 -5.55 -10.65
C VAL A 231 8.59 -5.02 -11.10
N LYS A 232 9.36 -4.38 -10.21
CA LYS A 232 10.69 -3.88 -10.53
C LYS A 232 11.74 -5.01 -10.60
N LYS A 233 11.60 -6.07 -9.78
CA LYS A 233 12.57 -7.17 -9.70
C LYS A 233 12.38 -8.23 -10.79
N TYR A 234 11.17 -8.77 -10.96
CA TYR A 234 10.98 -9.99 -11.76
C TYR A 234 11.33 -9.85 -13.25
N PRO A 235 11.00 -8.74 -13.95
CA PRO A 235 11.40 -8.56 -15.35
C PRO A 235 12.93 -8.57 -15.56
N LEU A 236 13.68 -8.14 -14.56
CA LEU A 236 15.15 -8.12 -14.57
C LEU A 236 15.77 -9.39 -14.00
N GLU A 237 14.96 -10.30 -13.44
CA GLU A 237 15.46 -11.49 -12.77
C GLU A 237 15.99 -12.51 -13.79
N THR A 238 17.22 -12.96 -13.57
CA THR A 238 17.85 -13.99 -14.39
C THR A 238 17.69 -15.37 -13.75
N CYS A 239 17.46 -16.38 -14.59
CA CYS A 239 17.45 -17.77 -14.20
C CYS A 239 18.88 -18.16 -13.74
N ARG A 240 19.08 -18.46 -12.46
CA ARG A 240 20.42 -18.77 -11.92
C ARG A 240 21.04 -20.08 -12.41
N LEU A 241 20.36 -20.81 -13.28
CA LEU A 241 20.84 -22.07 -13.87
C LEU A 241 21.34 -21.91 -15.31
N CYS A 242 20.76 -21.01 -16.11
CA CYS A 242 21.23 -20.70 -17.48
C CYS A 242 21.74 -19.27 -17.64
N HIS A 243 21.57 -18.42 -16.63
CA HIS A 243 21.95 -17.00 -16.60
C HIS A 243 21.23 -16.08 -17.58
N GLU A 244 20.27 -16.60 -18.34
CA GLU A 244 19.37 -15.81 -19.18
C GLU A 244 18.25 -15.18 -18.36
N ARG A 245 17.60 -14.13 -18.90
CA ARG A 245 16.42 -13.52 -18.28
C ARG A 245 15.33 -14.59 -18.12
N ALA A 246 14.77 -14.68 -16.91
CA ALA A 246 13.73 -15.66 -16.63
C ALA A 246 12.43 -15.30 -17.36
N LEU A 247 12.08 -14.02 -17.38
CA LEU A 247 10.97 -13.51 -18.19
C LEU A 247 11.49 -13.02 -19.55
N PRO A 248 10.74 -13.24 -20.65
CA PRO A 248 11.08 -12.70 -21.96
C PRO A 248 11.06 -11.16 -21.92
N VAL A 249 11.86 -10.52 -22.77
CA VAL A 249 11.86 -9.05 -22.88
C VAL A 249 10.48 -8.56 -23.32
N ASP A 250 9.89 -9.24 -24.30
CA ASP A 250 8.54 -8.98 -24.78
C ASP A 250 7.51 -9.83 -24.00
N PRO A 251 6.56 -9.20 -23.27
CA PRO A 251 5.55 -9.90 -22.50
C PRO A 251 4.52 -10.65 -23.36
N THR A 252 4.41 -10.34 -24.65
CA THR A 252 3.52 -11.08 -25.57
C THR A 252 4.07 -12.46 -25.94
N ASN A 253 5.37 -12.68 -25.68
CA ASN A 253 6.01 -13.95 -25.95
C ASN A 253 5.50 -15.04 -24.98
N GLU A 254 4.80 -16.04 -25.51
CA GLU A 254 4.23 -17.13 -24.71
C GLU A 254 5.27 -18.06 -24.07
N SER A 255 6.58 -17.89 -24.36
CA SER A 255 7.65 -18.73 -23.80
C SER A 255 7.68 -18.76 -22.27
N ALA A 256 7.24 -17.68 -21.61
CA ALA A 256 7.11 -17.67 -20.15
C ALA A 256 5.96 -18.53 -19.61
N THR A 257 4.95 -18.80 -20.43
CA THR A 257 3.71 -19.47 -20.01
C THR A 257 3.65 -20.91 -20.52
N ARG A 258 4.26 -21.20 -21.68
CA ARG A 258 4.13 -22.47 -22.39
C ARG A 258 5.47 -23.08 -22.79
N GLY A 259 5.46 -24.40 -22.96
CA GLY A 259 6.62 -25.16 -23.44
C GLY A 259 7.69 -25.42 -22.38
N LYS A 260 8.91 -25.70 -22.86
CA LYS A 260 10.06 -26.09 -22.04
C LYS A 260 10.70 -24.91 -21.29
N HIS A 261 10.56 -23.70 -21.83
CA HIS A 261 11.09 -22.46 -21.24
C HIS A 261 10.10 -21.74 -20.33
N ARG A 262 8.91 -22.34 -20.08
CA ARG A 262 7.94 -21.76 -19.15
C ARG A 262 8.59 -21.44 -17.81
N VAL A 263 8.20 -20.33 -17.20
CA VAL A 263 8.76 -19.88 -15.94
C VAL A 263 8.02 -20.55 -14.79
N GLU A 264 8.76 -21.03 -13.81
CA GLU A 264 8.23 -21.52 -12.54
C GLU A 264 8.84 -20.70 -11.42
N LYS A 265 7.99 -20.31 -10.46
CA LYS A 265 8.42 -19.68 -9.22
C LYS A 265 8.53 -20.75 -8.14
N VAL A 266 9.72 -20.88 -7.56
CA VAL A 266 9.95 -21.76 -6.39
C VAL A 266 9.62 -21.04 -5.08
N TYR A 267 9.36 -21.77 -3.99
CA TYR A 267 8.95 -21.16 -2.71
C TYR A 267 9.94 -20.14 -2.13
N CYS A 268 11.22 -20.21 -2.48
CA CYS A 268 12.19 -19.19 -2.05
C CYS A 268 12.03 -17.84 -2.76
N GLY A 269 11.11 -17.75 -3.74
CA GLY A 269 10.74 -16.53 -4.42
C GLY A 269 11.42 -16.30 -5.78
N HIS A 270 12.39 -17.14 -6.16
CA HIS A 270 13.16 -16.98 -7.40
C HIS A 270 12.48 -17.63 -8.60
N LEU A 271 12.76 -17.08 -9.79
CA LEU A 271 12.24 -17.58 -11.06
C LEU A 271 13.24 -18.49 -11.78
N PHE A 272 12.75 -19.58 -12.35
CA PHE A 272 13.54 -20.51 -13.15
C PHE A 272 12.77 -20.94 -14.40
N HIS A 273 13.49 -21.15 -15.51
CA HIS A 273 12.93 -21.89 -16.65
C HIS A 273 12.68 -23.35 -16.25
N LEU A 274 11.53 -23.91 -16.65
CA LEU A 274 11.13 -25.27 -16.31
C LEU A 274 12.20 -26.29 -16.73
N ILE A 275 12.76 -26.17 -17.93
CA ILE A 275 13.80 -27.09 -18.42
C ILE A 275 15.04 -27.05 -17.53
N CYS A 276 15.47 -25.86 -17.12
CA CYS A 276 16.62 -25.68 -16.25
C CYS A 276 16.34 -26.29 -14.88
N LEU A 277 15.19 -25.96 -14.27
CA LEU A 277 14.78 -26.50 -12.99
C LEU A 277 14.67 -28.03 -13.03
N HIS A 278 14.05 -28.57 -14.07
CA HIS A 278 13.89 -30.01 -14.25
C HIS A 278 15.24 -30.72 -14.44
N LYS A 279 16.20 -30.12 -15.15
CA LYS A 279 17.57 -30.64 -15.27
C LYS A 279 18.24 -30.64 -13.89
N HIS A 280 18.22 -29.52 -13.18
CA HIS A 280 18.83 -29.37 -11.85
C HIS A 280 18.27 -30.35 -10.81
N MET A 281 16.95 -30.56 -10.82
CA MET A 281 16.27 -31.48 -9.90
C MET A 281 16.57 -32.96 -10.22
N LYS A 282 17.03 -33.29 -11.44
CA LYS A 282 17.32 -34.66 -11.90
C LYS A 282 18.80 -34.99 -12.06
N THR A 283 19.70 -34.06 -11.79
CA THR A 283 21.14 -34.30 -11.72
C THR A 283 21.59 -34.42 -10.27
N PRO A 284 22.60 -35.21 -9.92
CA PRO A 284 23.16 -35.25 -8.56
C PRO A 284 23.83 -33.92 -8.19
N PRO A 285 24.10 -33.63 -6.91
CA PRO A 285 23.84 -34.46 -5.71
C PRO A 285 22.37 -34.40 -5.25
N PHE A 286 21.84 -35.49 -4.68
CA PHE A 286 20.46 -35.56 -4.17
C PHE A 286 20.36 -35.71 -2.64
N SER A 287 21.47 -36.08 -1.99
CA SER A 287 21.58 -36.52 -0.59
C SER A 287 21.06 -35.52 0.45
N GLU A 288 21.15 -34.21 0.20
CA GLU A 288 20.70 -33.16 1.12
C GLU A 288 19.46 -32.39 0.60
N GLY A 289 18.86 -32.91 -0.47
CA GLY A 289 17.87 -32.16 -1.25
C GLY A 289 18.51 -31.11 -2.15
N LYS A 290 17.69 -30.47 -2.97
CA LYS A 290 18.16 -29.51 -3.97
C LYS A 290 18.07 -28.10 -3.43
N PHE A 291 19.18 -27.38 -3.44
CA PHE A 291 19.23 -25.99 -3.00
C PHE A 291 19.11 -25.02 -4.16
N CYS A 292 18.52 -23.87 -3.88
CA CYS A 292 18.42 -22.75 -4.81
C CYS A 292 19.80 -22.09 -4.94
N PRO A 293 20.40 -22.03 -6.14
CA PRO A 293 21.71 -21.38 -6.33
C PRO A 293 21.72 -19.89 -5.97
N ALA A 294 20.55 -19.24 -5.95
CA ALA A 294 20.43 -17.82 -5.65
C ALA A 294 20.53 -17.50 -4.14
N CYS A 295 19.97 -18.36 -3.28
CA CYS A 295 19.73 -18.02 -1.88
C CYS A 295 20.03 -19.15 -0.89
N GLY A 296 20.51 -20.30 -1.36
CA GLY A 296 20.88 -21.45 -0.52
C GLY A 296 19.70 -22.13 0.17
N LYS A 297 18.45 -21.68 -0.02
CA LYS A 297 17.26 -22.34 0.54
C LYS A 297 16.94 -23.61 -0.25
N GLN A 298 16.48 -24.65 0.45
CA GLN A 298 16.03 -25.89 -0.19
C GLN A 298 14.82 -25.61 -1.10
N ILE A 299 14.89 -26.10 -2.33
CA ILE A 299 13.83 -26.03 -3.33
C ILE A 299 12.80 -27.09 -2.97
N PHE A 300 11.65 -26.62 -2.50
CA PHE A 300 10.44 -27.41 -2.46
C PHE A 300 9.61 -27.09 -3.72
N HIS A 301 9.06 -28.10 -4.36
CA HIS A 301 8.19 -27.90 -5.51
C HIS A 301 7.31 -29.14 -5.71
N GLU A 302 6.01 -28.93 -5.89
CA GLU A 302 5.03 -30.03 -5.93
C GLU A 302 5.31 -31.06 -7.03
N LYS A 303 5.67 -30.59 -8.23
CA LYS A 303 6.05 -31.44 -9.38
C LYS A 303 7.29 -32.32 -9.15
N PHE A 304 8.06 -32.08 -8.08
CA PHE A 304 9.32 -32.78 -7.79
C PHE A 304 9.33 -33.44 -6.40
N LYS A 305 8.15 -33.76 -5.85
CA LYS A 305 7.98 -34.55 -4.61
C LYS A 305 8.41 -36.01 -4.82
N VAL A 306 9.72 -36.26 -4.94
CA VAL A 306 10.31 -37.60 -5.06
C VAL A 306 11.47 -37.70 -4.06
N SER A 307 11.57 -38.81 -3.33
CA SER A 307 12.67 -39.03 -2.38
C SER A 307 14.03 -39.06 -3.07
N ALA A 308 15.07 -38.58 -2.39
CA ALA A 308 16.45 -38.59 -2.89
C ALA A 308 16.90 -39.97 -3.37
N LYS A 309 16.63 -41.03 -2.60
CA LYS A 309 16.94 -42.43 -2.96
C LYS A 309 16.39 -42.83 -4.34
N VAL A 310 15.11 -42.54 -4.60
CA VAL A 310 14.47 -42.85 -5.89
C VAL A 310 15.07 -42.02 -7.03
N LEU A 311 15.50 -40.77 -6.77
CA LEU A 311 16.18 -39.96 -7.78
C LEU A 311 17.60 -40.47 -8.08
N GLU A 312 18.32 -40.91 -7.07
CA GLU A 312 19.64 -41.55 -7.18
C GLU A 312 19.54 -42.84 -7.99
N ASP A 313 18.63 -43.74 -7.66
CA ASP A 313 18.42 -45.01 -8.39
C ASP A 313 18.07 -44.75 -9.87
N ARG A 314 17.17 -43.80 -10.14
CA ARG A 314 16.80 -43.42 -11.52
C ARG A 314 17.97 -42.80 -12.28
N TRP A 315 18.79 -41.98 -11.64
CA TRP A 315 19.95 -41.37 -12.27
C TRP A 315 21.05 -42.42 -12.53
N ALA A 316 21.31 -43.31 -11.56
CA ALA A 316 22.28 -44.40 -11.69
C ALA A 316 21.89 -45.35 -12.83
N HIS A 317 20.62 -45.76 -12.91
CA HIS A 317 20.12 -46.59 -14.01
C HIS A 317 20.25 -45.87 -15.37
N LYS A 318 20.02 -44.55 -15.42
CA LYS A 318 20.19 -43.77 -16.66
C LYS A 318 21.66 -43.71 -17.07
N GLN A 319 22.58 -43.54 -16.12
CA GLN A 319 24.03 -43.54 -16.36
C GLN A 319 24.54 -44.91 -16.81
N ALA A 320 24.07 -45.99 -16.18
CA ALA A 320 24.43 -47.36 -16.57
C ALA A 320 24.04 -47.64 -18.03
N LYS A 321 22.78 -47.33 -18.40
CA LYS A 321 22.31 -47.47 -19.78
C LYS A 321 23.10 -46.62 -20.79
N GLN A 322 23.50 -45.41 -20.39
CA GLN A 322 24.31 -44.54 -21.24
C GLN A 322 25.70 -45.13 -21.49
N ARG A 323 26.33 -45.70 -20.46
CA ARG A 323 27.62 -46.41 -20.59
C ARG A 323 27.51 -47.64 -21.48
N GLU A 324 26.47 -48.45 -21.31
CA GLU A 324 26.20 -49.61 -22.18
C GLU A 324 26.08 -49.19 -23.66
N LEU A 325 25.40 -48.08 -23.94
CA LEU A 325 25.28 -47.53 -25.29
C LEU A 325 26.61 -47.03 -25.83
N GLU A 326 27.40 -46.34 -25.01
CA GLU A 326 28.74 -45.87 -25.39
C GLU A 326 29.69 -47.04 -25.66
N GLU A 327 29.66 -48.10 -24.84
CA GLU A 327 30.44 -49.33 -25.07
C GLU A 327 30.03 -50.04 -26.37
N VAL A 328 28.74 -50.02 -26.74
CA VAL A 328 28.27 -50.58 -28.02
C VAL A 328 28.74 -49.74 -29.20
N VAL A 329 28.76 -48.42 -29.08
CA VAL A 329 29.28 -47.52 -30.14
C VAL A 329 30.78 -47.72 -30.31
N ASP A 330 31.55 -47.73 -29.21
CA ASP A 330 33.00 -47.97 -29.22
C ASP A 330 33.36 -49.37 -29.78
N PHE A 331 32.48 -50.36 -29.64
CA PHE A 331 32.67 -51.68 -30.24
C PHE A 331 32.44 -51.69 -31.76
N LEU A 332 31.64 -50.76 -32.29
CA LEU A 332 31.26 -50.68 -33.71
C LEU A 332 32.19 -49.76 -34.54
N ASP A 333 32.99 -48.92 -33.88
CA ASP A 333 34.01 -48.03 -34.50
C ASP A 333 35.37 -48.74 -34.69
#